data_AF-A0A0F5HPU3-F1
#
_entry.id   AF-A0A0F5HPU3-F1
#
_cell.length_a   1.000
_cell.length_b   1.000
_cell.length_c   1.000
_cell.angle_alpha   90.00
_cell.angle_beta   90.00
_cell.angle_gamma   90.00
#
_symmetry.space_group_name_H-M   'P 1'
#
loop_
_entity.id
_entity.type
_entity.pdbx_description
1 polymer ?
#
loop_
_entity_poly.entity_id
_entity_poly.type
_entity_poly.pdbx_seq_one_letter_code
_entity_poly.pdbx_strand_id
1 'polypeptide(L)'
;MFFILYLFLEIPLAVIVNALPKALKSVGILQTSKGWLPLILNVALTFLLIEGIDAFMDNVAIKWQGTLIFALVIGLISWALNKDEEEPPDMDSEEFREIEKRFNSKR
;
A
#
# COMPACT_ATOMS: atom_id res chain seq x y z
N MET A 1 13.43 12.19 15.82
CA MET A 1 13.51 12.54 14.39
C MET A 1 13.08 11.37 13.52
N PHE A 2 13.72 10.19 13.61
CA PHE A 2 13.32 8.95 12.93
C PHE A 2 11.80 8.71 12.92
N PHE A 3 11.19 8.59 14.10
CA PHE A 3 9.75 8.29 14.23
C PHE A 3 8.83 9.32 13.56
N ILE A 4 9.22 10.60 13.55
CA ILE A 4 8.42 11.67 12.93
C ILE A 4 8.48 11.52 11.40
N LEU A 5 9.68 11.30 10.85
CA LEU A 5 9.88 11.07 9.42
C LEU A 5 9.20 9.78 8.96
N TYR A 6 9.34 8.71 9.74
CA TYR A 6 8.70 7.43 9.49
C TYR A 6 7.19 7.58 9.42
N LEU A 7 6.54 8.12 10.46
CA LEU A 7 5.08 8.31 10.48
C LEU A 7 4.60 9.21 9.34
N PHE A 8 5.33 10.29 9.04
CA PHE A 8 4.95 11.21 7.98
C PHE A 8 4.98 10.57 6.59
N LEU A 9 5.98 9.72 6.33
CA LEU A 9 6.17 9.05 5.03
C LEU A 9 5.40 7.73 4.93
N GLU A 10 5.11 7.07 6.06
CA GLU A 10 4.32 5.83 6.12
C GLU A 10 2.88 6.06 5.68
N ILE A 11 2.27 7.21 6.04
CA ILE A 11 0.89 7.55 5.66
C ILE A 11 0.71 7.56 4.13
N PRO A 12 1.46 8.35 3.33
CA PRO A 12 1.31 8.34 1.87
C PRO A 12 1.69 6.99 1.25
N LEU A 13 2.65 6.27 1.84
CA LEU A 13 3.01 4.92 1.40
C LEU A 13 1.85 3.93 1.59
N ALA A 14 1.15 3.97 2.72
CA ALA A 14 -0.01 3.14 2.98
C ALA A 14 -1.13 3.41 1.95
N VAL A 15 -1.30 4.66 1.53
CA VAL A 15 -2.22 5.02 0.45
C VAL A 15 -1.81 4.34 -0.85
N ILE A 16 -0.52 4.39 -1.23
CA ILE A 16 -0.02 3.73 -2.44
C ILE A 16 -0.22 2.21 -2.37
N VAL A 17 0.15 1.58 -1.25
CA VAL A 17 0.06 0.13 -1.06
C VAL A 17 -1.38 -0.37 -1.20
N ASN A 18 -2.35 0.39 -0.70
CA ASN A 18 -3.77 -0.01 -0.74
C ASN A 18 -4.47 0.43 -2.04
N ALA A 19 -4.20 1.63 -2.53
CA ALA A 19 -4.91 2.19 -3.68
C ALA A 19 -4.35 1.68 -5.02
N LEU A 20 -3.04 1.45 -5.14
CA LEU A 20 -2.45 1.04 -6.41
C LEU A 20 -2.96 -0.33 -6.88
N PRO A 21 -2.97 -1.41 -6.07
CA PRO A 21 -3.51 -2.70 -6.49
C PRO A 21 -5.01 -2.63 -6.80
N LYS A 22 -5.77 -1.83 -6.04
CA LYS A 22 -7.20 -1.60 -6.26
C LYS A 22 -7.46 -0.88 -7.60
N ALA A 23 -6.70 0.17 -7.89
CA ALA A 23 -6.79 0.88 -9.16
C ALA A 23 -6.43 -0.02 -10.34
N LEU A 24 -5.33 -0.78 -10.22
CA LEU A 24 -4.89 -1.74 -11.24
C LEU A 24 -5.92 -2.84 -11.50
N LYS A 25 -6.64 -3.29 -10.46
CA LYS A 25 -7.78 -4.21 -10.61
C LYS A 25 -8.92 -3.53 -11.35
N SER A 26 -9.36 -2.36 -10.93
CA SER A 26 -10.49 -1.65 -11.57
C SER A 26 -10.25 -1.36 -13.06
N VAL A 27 -9.01 -1.06 -13.48
CA VAL A 27 -8.68 -0.85 -14.91
C VAL A 27 -8.42 -2.15 -15.69
N GLY A 28 -8.62 -3.31 -15.07
CA GLY A 28 -8.50 -4.62 -15.72
C GLY A 28 -7.06 -5.12 -15.92
N ILE A 29 -6.05 -4.48 -15.33
CA ILE A 29 -4.66 -4.95 -15.39
C ILE A 29 -4.46 -6.15 -14.46
N LEU A 30 -5.12 -6.14 -13.30
CA LEU A 30 -5.10 -7.25 -12.34
C LEU A 30 -6.47 -7.92 -12.27
N GLN A 31 -6.47 -9.25 -12.12
CA GLN A 31 -7.69 -10.00 -11.85
C GLN A 31 -8.20 -9.79 -10.42
N THR A 32 -7.31 -9.48 -9.47
CA THR A 32 -7.63 -9.29 -8.05
C THR A 32 -6.69 -8.26 -7.44
N SER A 33 -7.21 -7.43 -6.53
CA SER A 33 -6.39 -6.51 -5.72
C SER A 33 -5.81 -7.15 -4.46
N LYS A 34 -6.12 -8.42 -4.16
CA LYS A 34 -5.80 -9.12 -2.90
C LYS A 34 -4.66 -10.14 -2.98
N GLY A 35 -4.05 -10.28 -4.15
CA GLY A 35 -3.01 -11.28 -4.42
C GLY A 35 -1.69 -11.01 -3.70
N TRP A 36 -0.60 -11.51 -4.27
CA TRP A 36 0.75 -11.34 -3.72
C TRP A 36 1.33 -9.95 -3.98
N LEU A 37 0.79 -9.23 -4.96
CA LEU A 37 1.24 -7.88 -5.31
C LEU A 37 1.18 -6.87 -4.15
N PRO A 38 0.04 -6.69 -3.45
CA PRO A 38 -0.02 -5.79 -2.28
C PRO A 38 0.98 -6.18 -1.19
N LEU A 39 1.22 -7.48 -0.98
CA LEU A 39 2.24 -7.95 -0.03
C LEU A 39 3.64 -7.52 -0.46
N ILE A 40 4.04 -7.81 -1.71
CA ILE A 40 5.37 -7.44 -2.23
C ILE A 40 5.55 -5.92 -2.19
N LEU A 41 4.52 -5.16 -2.58
CA LEU A 41 4.53 -3.71 -2.59
C LEU A 41 4.69 -3.16 -1.17
N ASN A 42 3.97 -3.70 -0.19
CA ASN A 42 4.09 -3.30 1.21
C ASN A 42 5.51 -3.58 1.75
N VAL A 43 6.03 -4.79 1.54
CA VAL A 43 7.37 -5.18 2.00
C VAL A 43 8.44 -4.30 1.36
N ALA A 44 8.39 -4.11 0.04
CA ALA A 44 9.37 -3.31 -0.69
C ALA A 44 9.36 -1.84 -0.24
N LEU A 45 8.17 -1.24 -0.12
CA LEU A 45 8.04 0.16 0.26
C LEU A 45 8.40 0.40 1.73
N THR A 46 8.02 -0.50 2.64
CA THR A 46 8.41 -0.43 4.06
C THR A 46 9.92 -0.57 4.22
N PHE A 47 10.54 -1.49 3.48
CA PHE A 47 11.99 -1.66 3.48
C PHE A 47 12.69 -0.40 2.97
N LEU A 48 12.30 0.11 1.79
CA LEU A 48 12.87 1.32 1.21
C LEU A 48 12.65 2.56 2.09
N LEU A 49 11.52 2.64 2.79
CA LEU A 49 11.25 3.71 3.73
C LEU A 49 12.27 3.73 4.87
N ILE A 50 12.45 2.58 5.53
CA ILE A 50 13.32 2.49 6.70
C ILE A 50 14.78 2.68 6.30
N GLU A 51 15.25 2.00 5.24
CA GLU A 51 16.61 2.18 4.74
C GLU A 51 16.85 3.62 4.24
N GLY A 52 15.84 4.23 3.60
CA GLY A 52 15.89 5.62 3.18
C GLY A 52 16.07 6.55 4.37
N ILE A 53 15.28 6.39 5.43
CA ILE A 53 15.42 7.18 6.65
C ILE A 53 16.78 6.93 7.32
N ASP A 54 17.23 5.68 7.40
CA ASP A 54 18.53 5.30 7.98
C ASP A 54 19.67 5.99 7.23
N ALA A 55 19.62 6.05 5.90
CA ALA A 55 20.61 6.74 5.07
C ALA A 55 20.66 8.27 5.30
N PHE A 56 19.57 8.89 5.76
CA PHE A 56 19.55 10.30 6.17
C PHE A 56 19.90 10.53 7.64
N MET A 57 20.19 9.47 8.40
CA MET A 57 20.48 9.53 9.82
C MET A 57 21.93 9.14 10.13
N ASP A 58 22.78 10.15 10.35
CA ASP A 58 24.22 9.94 10.60
C ASP A 58 24.56 9.14 11.88
N ASN A 59 23.63 9.03 12.83
CA ASN A 59 23.89 8.46 14.17
C ASN A 59 23.18 7.13 14.46
N VAL A 60 22.37 6.63 13.53
CA VAL A 60 21.67 5.36 13.68
C VAL A 60 22.03 4.51 12.47
N ALA A 61 22.46 3.28 12.72
CA ALA A 61 22.73 2.32 11.67
C ALA A 61 21.87 1.09 11.93
N ILE A 62 20.75 1.01 11.22
CA ILE A 62 19.88 -0.16 11.24
C ILE A 62 20.50 -1.20 10.31
N LYS A 63 20.64 -2.44 10.78
CA LYS A 63 21.07 -3.53 9.89
C LYS A 63 19.98 -3.82 8.89
N TRP A 64 20.31 -3.78 7.60
CA TRP A 64 19.37 -4.07 6.51
C TRP A 64 18.65 -5.43 6.66
N GLN A 65 19.29 -6.44 7.26
CA GLN A 65 18.62 -7.73 7.52
C GLN A 65 17.47 -7.58 8.52
N GLY A 66 17.64 -6.75 9.55
CA GLY A 66 16.59 -6.44 10.53
C GLY A 66 15.45 -5.68 9.88
N THR A 67 15.76 -4.70 9.02
CA THR A 67 14.77 -3.96 8.22
C THR A 67 13.96 -4.90 7.33
N LEU A 68 14.61 -5.85 6.66
CA LEU A 68 13.94 -6.80 5.79
C LEU A 68 12.99 -7.72 6.56
N ILE A 69 13.43 -8.26 7.71
CA ILE A 69 12.58 -9.10 8.56
C ILE A 69 11.38 -8.30 9.07
N PHE A 70 11.60 -7.06 9.51
CA PHE A 70 10.53 -6.18 9.96
C PHE A 70 9.52 -5.89 8.85
N ALA A 71 10.00 -5.51 7.65
CA ALA A 71 9.15 -5.23 6.50
C ALA A 71 8.33 -6.47 6.09
N LEU A 72 8.91 -7.67 6.15
CA LEU A 72 8.19 -8.93 5.91
C LEU A 72 7.07 -9.16 6.91
N VAL A 73 7.32 -8.97 8.22
CA VAL A 73 6.31 -9.13 9.27
C VAL A 73 5.16 -8.14 9.08
N ILE A 74 5.46 -6.86 8.86
CA ILE A 74 4.45 -5.82 8.63
C ILE A 74 3.65 -6.11 7.35
N GLY A 75 4.33 -6.50 6.27
CA GLY A 75 3.68 -6.87 5.01
C GLY A 75 2.72 -8.05 5.18
N LEU A 76 3.11 -9.09 5.91
CA LEU A 76 2.25 -10.24 6.19
C LEU A 76 1.04 -9.88 7.05
N ILE A 77 1.22 -9.03 8.07
CA ILE A 77 0.11 -8.52 8.90
C ILE A 77 -0.86 -7.71 8.03
N SER A 78 -0.34 -6.77 7.23
CA SER A 78 -1.17 -5.95 6.33
C SER A 78 -1.91 -6.81 5.31
N TRP A 79 -1.25 -7.81 4.72
CA TRP A 79 -1.88 -8.73 3.80
C TRP A 79 -2.98 -9.55 4.47
N ALA A 80 -2.74 -10.05 5.69
CA ALA A 80 -3.75 -10.77 6.45
C ALA A 80 -4.99 -9.90 6.78
N LEU A 81 -4.79 -8.63 7.15
CA LEU A 81 -5.86 -7.69 7.44
C LEU A 81 -6.70 -7.34 6.18
N ASN A 82 -6.06 -7.27 5.01
CA ASN A 82 -6.71 -6.85 3.77
C ASN A 82 -7.39 -7.99 3.00
N LYS A 83 -7.33 -9.25 3.48
CA LYS A 83 -7.95 -10.40 2.79
C LYS A 83 -9.48 -10.28 2.68
N ASP A 84 -10.11 -9.73 3.70
CA ASP A 84 -11.56 -9.67 3.81
C ASP A 84 -12.17 -8.38 3.27
N GLU A 85 -11.36 -7.39 2.87
CA GLU A 85 -11.86 -6.15 2.27
C GLU A 85 -12.61 -6.41 0.95
N GLU A 86 -13.67 -5.68 0.64
CA GLU A 86 -14.33 -5.82 -0.67
C GLU A 86 -13.40 -5.41 -1.82
N GLU A 87 -13.43 -6.17 -2.92
CA GLU A 87 -12.71 -5.78 -4.13
C GLU A 87 -13.40 -4.60 -4.82
N PRO A 88 -12.65 -3.67 -5.42
CA PRO A 88 -13.27 -2.56 -6.11
C PRO A 88 -13.99 -3.06 -7.38
N PRO A 89 -15.08 -2.40 -7.79
CA PRO A 89 -15.79 -2.75 -9.01
C PRO A 89 -14.88 -2.55 -10.23
N ASP A 90 -15.14 -3.32 -11.28
CA ASP A 90 -14.49 -3.14 -12.58
C ASP A 90 -14.99 -1.84 -13.21
N MET A 91 -14.11 -1.13 -13.92
CA MET A 91 -14.44 0.17 -14.52
C MET A 91 -15.61 0.08 -15.52
N ASP A 92 -15.77 -1.06 -16.18
CA ASP A 92 -16.84 -1.31 -17.15
C ASP A 92 -18.15 -1.82 -16.52
N SER A 93 -18.17 -2.03 -15.19
CA SER A 93 -19.34 -2.56 -14.48
C SER A 93 -20.45 -1.51 -14.30
N GLU A 94 -21.69 -1.98 -14.19
CA GLU A 94 -22.82 -1.10 -13.88
C GLU A 94 -22.67 -0.43 -12.51
N GLU A 95 -22.11 -1.13 -11.52
CA GLU A 95 -21.79 -0.57 -10.20
C GLU A 95 -20.86 0.65 -10.30
N PHE A 96 -19.82 0.58 -11.14
CA PHE A 96 -18.91 1.71 -11.34
C PHE A 96 -19.63 2.90 -11.98
N ARG A 97 -20.52 2.66 -12.96
CA ARG A 97 -21.34 3.71 -13.59
C ARG A 97 -22.33 4.34 -12.62
N GLU A 98 -22.87 3.59 -11.66
CA GLU A 98 -23.73 4.14 -10.61
C GLU A 98 -22.95 5.04 -9.64
N ILE A 99 -21.74 4.63 -9.26
CA ILE A 99 -20.84 5.44 -8.42
C ILE A 99 -20.51 6.75 -9.14
N GLU A 100 -20.13 6.70 -10.42
CA GLU A 100 -19.84 7.88 -11.24
C GLU A 100 -21.03 8.85 -11.30
N LYS A 101 -22.24 8.33 -11.55
CA LYS A 101 -23.47 9.14 -11.57
C LYS A 101 -23.73 9.82 -10.22
N ARG A 102 -23.57 9.12 -9.10
CA ARG A 102 -23.73 9.69 -7.74
C ARG A 102 -22.70 10.77 -7.44
N PHE A 103 -21.48 10.63 -7.94
CA PHE A 103 -20.41 11.62 -7.75
C PHE A 103 -20.69 12.89 -8.57
N ASN A 104 -21.09 12.72 -9.83
CA ASN A 104 -21.40 13.82 -10.73
C ASN A 104 -22.72 14.55 -10.36
N SER A 105 -23.68 13.89 -9.72
CA SER A 105 -24.92 14.54 -9.28
C SER A 105 -24.78 15.40 -8.02
N LYS A 106 -23.68 15.23 -7.26
CA LYS A 106 -23.37 16.02 -6.06
C LYS A 106 -22.48 17.24 -6.36
N ARG A 107 -22.08 17.43 -7.61
CA ARG A 107 -21.21 18.52 -8.07
C ARG A 107 -22.04 19.59 -8.76
#